data_AF-A0A923I6H3-F1
#
_entry.id   AF-A0A923I6H3-F1
#
_cell.length_a   1.000
_cell.length_b   1.000
_cell.length_c   1.000
_cell.angle_alpha   90.00
_cell.angle_beta   90.00
_cell.angle_gamma   90.00
#
_symmetry.space_group_name_H-M   'P 1'
#
loop_
_entity.id
_entity.type
_entity.pdbx_description
1 polymer ?
#
loop_
_entity_poly.entity_id
_entity_poly.type
_entity_poly.pdbx_seq_one_letter_code
_entity_poly.pdbx_strand_id
1 'polypeptide(L)'
;MKFVRLKHHTGSIVKADLGFLRSGVVSARATEGENGANSLNGVDFANNWPILLPIYVTLPKNALNDERMTLALRFIYWIFNKGDETIEQSGLVPLPVLLQAQAVKVIRVVRSANGGPLIFNFDL
;
A
#
# COMPACT_ATOMS: atom_id res chain seq x y z
N MET A 1 -18.62 -2.83 -19.45
CA MET A 1 -17.37 -2.13 -19.87
C MET A 1 -16.51 -3.07 -20.69
N LYS A 2 -15.88 -2.59 -21.78
CA LYS A 2 -14.97 -3.38 -22.63
C LYS A 2 -13.56 -2.79 -22.49
N PHE A 3 -12.69 -3.45 -21.74
CA PHE A 3 -11.29 -3.02 -21.54
C PHE A 3 -10.47 -3.29 -22.81
N VAL A 4 -9.58 -2.35 -23.15
CA VAL A 4 -8.60 -2.52 -24.24
C VAL A 4 -7.49 -3.48 -23.81
N ARG A 5 -6.82 -4.09 -24.79
CA ARG A 5 -5.65 -4.95 -24.56
C ARG A 5 -4.38 -4.13 -24.82
N LEU A 6 -3.33 -4.38 -24.05
CA LEU A 6 -2.04 -3.72 -24.19
C LEU A 6 -0.98 -4.72 -24.65
N LYS A 7 0.02 -4.22 -25.37
CA LYS A 7 1.23 -4.98 -25.68
C LYS A 7 2.17 -4.87 -24.49
N HIS A 8 2.54 -6.01 -23.91
CA HIS A 8 3.54 -6.13 -22.88
C HIS A 8 4.96 -5.95 -23.47
N HIS A 9 5.94 -5.58 -22.65
CA HIS A 9 7.31 -5.34 -23.12
C HIS A 9 7.97 -6.59 -23.72
N THR A 10 7.54 -7.79 -23.34
CA THR A 10 7.98 -9.07 -23.94
C THR A 10 7.30 -9.39 -25.28
N GLY A 11 6.37 -8.54 -25.73
CA GLY A 11 5.66 -8.69 -27.00
C GLY A 11 4.29 -9.38 -26.92
N SER A 12 3.92 -9.97 -25.78
CA SER A 12 2.59 -10.57 -25.58
C SER A 12 1.49 -9.51 -25.52
N ILE A 13 0.26 -9.86 -25.93
CA ILE A 13 -0.92 -9.00 -25.81
C ILE A 13 -1.71 -9.44 -24.58
N VAL A 14 -1.92 -8.51 -23.65
CA VAL A 14 -2.45 -8.78 -22.32
C VAL A 14 -3.73 -7.97 -22.07
N LYS A 15 -4.64 -8.52 -21.27
CA LYS A 15 -5.88 -7.86 -20.87
C LYS A 15 -5.73 -7.30 -19.45
N ALA A 16 -6.36 -6.16 -19.19
CA ALA A 16 -6.53 -5.66 -17.84
C ALA A 16 -7.54 -6.56 -17.10
N ASP A 17 -7.06 -7.62 -16.46
CA ASP A 17 -7.84 -8.46 -15.56
C ASP A 17 -7.12 -8.61 -14.21
N LEU A 18 -7.89 -8.96 -13.17
CA LEU A 18 -7.39 -9.07 -11.80
C LEU A 18 -6.28 -10.11 -11.65
N GLY A 19 -6.32 -11.21 -12.42
CA GLY A 19 -5.26 -12.22 -12.37
C GLY A 19 -3.93 -11.65 -12.83
N PHE A 20 -3.98 -10.85 -13.89
CA PHE A 20 -2.81 -10.21 -14.45
C PHE A 20 -2.26 -9.08 -13.56
N LEU A 21 -3.14 -8.27 -12.96
CA LEU A 21 -2.75 -7.27 -11.95
C LEU A 21 -2.10 -7.92 -10.73
N ARG A 22 -2.68 -9.00 -10.20
CA ARG A 22 -2.10 -9.76 -9.06
C ARG A 22 -0.70 -10.26 -9.41
N SER A 23 -0.51 -10.77 -10.63
CA SER A 23 0.80 -11.28 -11.06
C SER A 23 1.90 -10.20 -11.08
N GLY A 24 1.55 -8.94 -11.35
CA GLY A 24 2.47 -7.80 -11.25
C GLY A 24 2.85 -7.46 -9.80
N VAL A 25 1.99 -7.80 -8.84
CA VAL A 25 2.17 -7.43 -7.43
C VAL A 25 2.84 -8.54 -6.60
N VAL A 26 2.80 -9.82 -6.99
CA VAL A 26 3.40 -10.93 -6.20
C VAL A 26 4.86 -10.67 -5.81
N SER A 27 5.65 -10.17 -6.76
CA SER A 27 7.06 -9.88 -6.56
C SER A 27 7.31 -8.50 -5.98
N ALA A 28 6.26 -7.74 -5.66
CA ALA A 28 6.40 -6.34 -5.33
C ALA A 28 7.28 -6.13 -4.10
N ARG A 29 8.26 -5.24 -4.19
CA ARG A 29 9.17 -4.91 -3.10
C ARG A 29 9.20 -3.40 -2.86
N ALA A 30 9.33 -3.03 -1.60
CA ALA A 30 9.59 -1.66 -1.22
C ALA A 30 10.97 -1.28 -1.72
N THR A 31 11.08 -0.14 -2.39
CA THR A 31 12.37 0.49 -2.61
C THR A 31 12.60 1.50 -1.50
N GLU A 32 13.80 1.49 -0.92
CA GLU A 32 14.19 2.54 0.00
C GLU A 32 14.28 3.86 -0.78
N GLY A 33 13.49 4.86 -0.39
CA GLY A 33 13.71 6.23 -0.85
C GLY A 33 14.91 6.85 -0.13
N GLU A 34 15.45 7.94 -0.66
CA GLU A 34 16.58 8.69 -0.08
C GLU A 34 16.36 9.12 1.40
N ASN A 35 15.12 9.07 1.90
CA ASN A 35 14.72 9.43 3.27
C ASN A 35 14.77 8.26 4.30
N GLY A 36 15.37 7.11 3.95
CA GLY A 36 15.65 6.00 4.87
C GLY A 36 14.46 5.09 5.21
N ALA A 37 14.69 4.18 6.18
CA ALA A 37 13.84 3.01 6.54
C ALA A 37 12.37 3.29 6.94
N ASN A 38 11.92 4.54 6.92
CA ASN A 38 10.58 4.98 7.35
C ASN A 38 9.70 5.46 6.20
N SER A 39 10.09 5.23 4.94
CA SER A 39 9.36 5.71 3.76
C SER A 39 9.22 4.59 2.72
N LEU A 40 7.99 4.25 2.38
CA LEU A 40 7.67 3.38 1.25
C LEU A 40 7.35 4.26 0.03
N ASN A 41 8.39 4.81 -0.60
CA ASN A 41 8.24 5.82 -1.68
C ASN A 41 8.24 5.20 -3.08
N GLY A 42 8.57 3.92 -3.17
CA GLY A 42 8.52 3.18 -4.41
C GLY A 42 8.14 1.74 -4.12
N VAL A 43 7.39 1.17 -5.07
CA VAL A 43 7.12 -0.26 -5.13
C VAL A 43 7.59 -0.70 -6.50
N ASP A 44 8.60 -1.58 -6.52
CA ASP A 44 9.02 -2.23 -7.75
C ASP A 44 8.07 -3.39 -8.01
N PHE A 45 7.39 -3.39 -9.15
CA PHE A 45 6.43 -4.43 -9.52
C PHE A 45 7.06 -5.39 -10.52
N ALA A 46 6.56 -6.63 -10.58
CA ALA A 46 6.86 -7.47 -11.72
C ALA A 46 6.25 -6.81 -12.98
N ASN A 47 7.02 -6.74 -14.05
CA ASN A 47 6.66 -6.02 -15.28
C ASN A 47 5.38 -6.51 -16.00
N ASN A 48 4.69 -7.52 -15.46
CA ASN A 48 3.59 -8.22 -16.10
C ASN A 48 2.53 -7.27 -16.67
N TRP A 49 1.95 -6.34 -15.89
CA TRP A 49 1.03 -5.34 -16.44
C TRP A 49 1.75 -4.02 -16.78
N PRO A 50 1.65 -3.50 -18.03
CA PRO A 50 2.44 -2.36 -18.47
C PRO A 50 2.18 -1.05 -17.72
N ILE A 51 1.01 -0.91 -17.07
CA ILE A 51 0.60 0.32 -16.39
C ILE A 51 0.06 -0.07 -15.01
N LEU A 52 0.96 -0.36 -14.09
CA LEU A 52 0.64 -0.65 -12.70
C LEU A 52 1.20 0.47 -11.81
N LEU A 53 0.37 0.99 -10.92
CA LEU A 53 0.72 2.11 -10.05
C LEU A 53 0.29 1.79 -8.61
N PRO A 54 1.14 2.06 -7.61
CA PRO A 54 0.74 2.00 -6.21
C PRO A 54 -0.06 3.24 -5.83
N ILE A 55 -0.96 3.08 -4.86
CA ILE A 55 -1.63 4.20 -4.19
C ILE A 55 -0.89 4.48 -2.89
N TYR A 56 -0.48 5.73 -2.68
CA TYR A 56 0.23 6.15 -1.49
C TYR A 56 -0.67 6.97 -0.55
N VAL A 57 -0.40 6.86 0.74
CA VAL A 57 -0.99 7.69 1.79
C VAL A 57 0.14 8.41 2.51
N THR A 58 -0.01 9.72 2.74
CA THR A 58 0.95 10.53 3.47
C THR A 58 0.40 10.89 4.85
N LEU A 59 1.24 10.78 5.86
CA LEU A 59 0.91 11.10 7.25
C LEU A 59 2.00 11.99 7.83
N PRO A 60 1.66 13.00 8.65
CA PRO A 60 2.68 13.76 9.35
C PRO A 60 3.39 12.87 10.37
N LYS A 61 4.72 13.01 10.47
CA LYS A 61 5.56 12.25 11.40
C LYS A 61 5.16 12.47 12.86
N ASN A 62 4.72 13.68 13.19
CA ASN A 62 4.13 14.04 14.47
C ASN A 62 2.66 14.41 14.22
N ALA A 63 1.77 13.88 15.03
CA ALA A 63 0.34 14.19 14.93
C ALA A 63 0.11 15.69 15.16
N LEU A 64 -0.81 16.28 14.38
CA LEU A 64 -1.35 17.61 14.69
C LEU A 64 -2.50 17.53 15.70
N ASN A 65 -3.16 16.38 15.74
CA ASN A 65 -4.22 16.03 16.66
C ASN A 65 -4.14 14.51 16.89
N ASP A 66 -3.92 14.10 18.14
CA ASP A 66 -3.64 12.70 18.50
C ASP A 66 -4.84 11.79 18.25
N GLU A 67 -6.05 12.26 18.53
CA GLU A 67 -7.28 11.50 18.35
C GLU A 67 -7.53 11.19 16.86
N ARG A 68 -7.44 12.22 16.00
CA ARG A 68 -7.60 12.07 14.54
C ARG A 68 -6.52 11.18 13.94
N MET A 69 -5.27 11.35 14.37
CA MET A 69 -4.18 10.49 13.91
C MET A 69 -4.44 9.03 14.32
N THR A 70 -4.85 8.79 15.57
CA THR A 70 -5.16 7.44 16.07
C THR A 70 -6.25 6.77 15.23
N LEU A 71 -7.32 7.49 14.89
CA LEU A 71 -8.38 6.98 14.02
C LEU A 71 -7.87 6.66 12.61
N ALA A 72 -7.05 7.54 12.02
CA ALA A 72 -6.47 7.31 10.70
C ALA A 72 -5.56 6.07 10.67
N LEU A 73 -4.70 5.91 11.68
CA LEU A 73 -3.81 4.75 11.79
C LEU A 73 -4.57 3.44 12.00
N ARG A 74 -5.63 3.46 12.81
CA ARG A 74 -6.53 2.31 12.98
C ARG A 74 -7.22 1.92 11.69
N PHE A 75 -7.71 2.90 10.93
CA PHE A 75 -8.34 2.65 9.64
C PHE A 75 -7.36 2.02 8.64
N ILE A 76 -6.14 2.56 8.52
CA ILE A 76 -5.09 1.99 7.65
C ILE A 76 -4.76 0.55 8.06
N TYR A 77 -4.61 0.29 9.37
CA TYR A 77 -4.35 -1.06 9.86
C TYR A 77 -5.52 -2.02 9.59
N TRP A 78 -6.76 -1.57 9.80
CA TRP A 78 -7.95 -2.35 9.49
C TRP A 78 -8.01 -2.74 8.00
N ILE A 79 -7.66 -1.81 7.10
CA ILE A 79 -7.61 -2.09 5.65
C ILE A 79 -6.68 -3.27 5.35
N PHE A 80 -5.49 -3.33 5.96
CA PHE A 80 -4.57 -4.44 5.74
C PHE A 80 -5.07 -5.79 6.31
N ASN A 81 -5.96 -5.77 7.30
CA ASN A 81 -6.50 -7.01 7.89
C ASN A 81 -7.81 -7.49 7.26
N LYS A 82 -8.66 -6.57 6.81
CA LYS A 82 -10.06 -6.86 6.41
C LYS A 82 -10.44 -6.22 5.06
N GLY A 83 -9.61 -5.34 4.51
CA GLY A 83 -9.93 -4.54 3.33
C GLY A 83 -9.74 -5.27 2.00
N ASP A 84 -8.98 -6.35 1.96
CA ASP A 84 -8.61 -7.02 0.70
C ASP A 84 -9.82 -7.37 -0.18
N GLU A 85 -10.89 -7.93 0.41
CA GLU A 85 -12.11 -8.27 -0.33
C GLU A 85 -12.78 -7.03 -0.95
N THR A 86 -12.81 -5.91 -0.21
CA THR A 86 -13.40 -4.65 -0.68
C THR A 86 -12.55 -4.04 -1.80
N ILE A 87 -11.22 -4.11 -1.67
CA ILE A 87 -10.26 -3.59 -2.66
C ILE A 87 -10.40 -4.37 -3.97
N GLU A 88 -10.50 -5.69 -3.92
CA GLU A 88 -10.63 -6.52 -5.13
C GLU A 88 -11.94 -6.30 -5.88
N GLN A 89 -13.05 -6.07 -5.17
CA GLN A 89 -14.33 -5.72 -5.79
C GLN A 89 -14.29 -4.36 -6.51
N SER A 90 -13.37 -3.47 -6.11
CA SER A 90 -13.17 -2.15 -6.71
C SER A 90 -12.22 -2.14 -7.92
N GLY A 91 -11.66 -3.29 -8.30
CA GLY A 91 -10.70 -3.40 -9.41
C GLY A 91 -9.26 -3.05 -9.03
N LEU A 92 -8.97 -2.99 -7.73
CA LEU A 92 -7.64 -2.86 -7.16
C LEU A 92 -7.12 -4.24 -6.73
N VAL A 93 -5.82 -4.34 -6.49
CA VAL A 93 -5.20 -5.56 -5.96
C VAL A 93 -4.50 -5.26 -4.64
N PRO A 94 -4.62 -6.13 -3.63
CA PRO A 94 -3.97 -5.93 -2.35
C PRO A 94 -2.46 -6.04 -2.49
N LEU A 95 -1.74 -5.31 -1.63
CA LEU A 95 -0.28 -5.43 -1.53
C LEU A 95 0.11 -6.82 -1.00
N PRO A 96 1.30 -7.34 -1.32
CA PRO A 96 1.78 -8.57 -0.72
C PRO A 96 1.91 -8.42 0.79
N VAL A 97 1.65 -9.50 1.54
CA VAL A 97 1.70 -9.53 3.00
C VAL A 97 3.00 -8.91 3.57
N LEU A 98 4.14 -9.15 2.92
CA LEU A 98 5.43 -8.57 3.34
C LEU A 98 5.46 -7.04 3.22
N LEU A 99 4.87 -6.46 2.17
CA LEU A 99 4.76 -5.00 2.03
C LEU A 99 3.76 -4.41 3.01
N GLN A 100 2.65 -5.11 3.25
CA GLN A 100 1.69 -4.69 4.28
C GLN A 100 2.35 -4.67 5.67
N ALA A 101 3.12 -5.70 6.01
CA ALA A 101 3.87 -5.76 7.27
C ALA A 101 4.92 -4.64 7.39
N GLN A 102 5.58 -4.26 6.29
CA GLN A 102 6.49 -3.11 6.26
C GLN A 102 5.73 -1.79 6.46
N ALA A 103 4.56 -1.61 5.83
CA ALA A 103 3.72 -0.43 6.03
C ALA A 103 3.27 -0.31 7.50
N VAL A 104 2.96 -1.43 8.16
CA VAL A 104 2.64 -1.46 9.60
C VAL A 104 3.83 -0.98 10.46
N LYS A 105 5.07 -1.28 10.07
CA LYS A 105 6.26 -0.76 10.77
C LYS A 105 6.39 0.76 10.61
N VAL A 106 6.12 1.29 9.42
CA VAL A 106 6.19 2.74 9.14
C VAL A 106 5.16 3.51 9.97
N ILE A 107 3.90 3.05 10.04
CA ILE A 107 2.88 3.78 10.83
C ILE A 107 3.18 3.79 12.34
N ARG A 108 3.94 2.81 12.85
CA ARG A 108 4.35 2.77 14.27
C ARG A 108 5.36 3.84 14.65
N VAL A 109 6.03 4.48 13.69
CA VAL A 109 7.00 5.55 13.98
C VAL A 109 6.35 6.93 14.11
N VAL A 110 5.04 7.04 13.84
CA VAL A 110 4.26 8.26 14.03
C VAL A 110 4.20 8.59 15.53
N ARG A 111 4.48 9.86 15.86
CA ARG A 111 4.48 10.40 17.22
C ARG A 111 3.23 11.23 17.48
N SER A 112 2.91 11.39 18.76
CA SER A 112 1.87 12.33 19.20
C SER A 112 2.31 13.79 18.97
N ALA A 113 1.37 14.72 19.15
CA ALA A 113 1.61 16.15 18.99
C ALA A 113 2.68 16.69 19.94
N ASN A 114 2.88 16.07 21.09
CA ASN A 114 3.93 16.44 22.04
C ASN A 114 5.28 15.75 21.75
N GLY A 115 5.39 14.97 20.68
CA GLY A 115 6.60 14.23 20.29
C GLY A 115 6.78 12.89 21.00
N GLY A 116 5.97 12.58 22.02
CA GLY A 116 5.93 11.29 22.70
C GLY A 116 5.30 10.18 21.84
N PRO A 117 5.37 8.92 22.29
CA PRO A 117 4.69 7.81 21.62
C PRO A 117 3.19 8.09 21.46
N LEU A 118 2.66 7.89 20.25
CA LEU A 118 1.22 7.90 20.04
C LEU A 118 0.67 6.56 20.53
N ILE A 119 -0.27 6.58 21.48
CA ILE A 119 -0.89 5.38 22.02
C ILE A 119 -2.04 4.97 21.10
N PHE A 120 -1.89 3.85 20.40
CA PHE A 120 -2.97 3.25 19.64
C PHE A 120 -2.88 1.73 19.70
N ASN A 121 -3.98 1.09 20.11
CA ASN A 121 -4.10 -0.36 20.14
C ASN A 121 -4.58 -0.86 18.77
N PHE A 122 -3.98 -1.97 18.34
CA PHE A 122 -4.28 -2.67 17.09
C PHE A 122 -5.33 -3.78 17.26
N ASP A 123 -5.92 -3.91 18.45
CA ASP A 123 -6.99 -4.87 18.72
C ASP A 123 -8.27 -4.36 18.03
N LEU A 124 -8.55 -4.90 16.86
CA LEU A 124 -9.76 -4.71 16.05
C LEU A 124 -10.34 -6.07 15.67
#